data_AF-A0A8H9MGR8-F1
#
_entry.id   AF-A0A8H9MGR8-F1
#
_cell.length_a   1.000
_cell.length_b   1.000
_cell.length_c   1.000
_cell.angle_alpha   90.00
_cell.angle_beta   90.00
_cell.angle_gamma   90.00
#
_symmetry.space_group_name_H-M   'P 1'
#
loop_
_entity.id
_entity.type
_entity.pdbx_description
1 polymer ?
#
loop_
_entity_poly.entity_id
_entity_poly.type
_entity_poly.pdbx_seq_one_letter_code
_entity_poly.pdbx_strand_id
1 'polypeptide(L)'
;MPALLRAFDNAAHALIGIDLLVLPHAFVDGLPHQDLYRDERVCLVAAAGNPGIGARLTVDQLRAMPWVVTYHGPTASTPAARQMRMLGIEAHVLVASDVRARPRTPLPARPPDAGRGTVRSTV
;
A
#
# COMPACT_ATOMS: atom_id res chain seq x y z
N MET A 1 -18.38 -11.78 6.19
CA MET A 1 -17.95 -10.58 6.92
C MET A 1 -17.97 -10.69 8.47
N PRO A 2 -18.83 -11.49 9.15
CA PRO A 2 -18.79 -11.53 10.62
C PRO A 2 -17.62 -12.36 11.22
N ALA A 3 -17.09 -13.35 10.50
CA ALA A 3 -15.98 -14.19 11.00
C ALA A 3 -14.64 -13.42 11.12
N LEU A 4 -14.36 -12.51 10.18
CA LEU A 4 -13.13 -11.70 10.20
C LEU A 4 -13.12 -10.73 11.39
N LEU A 5 -14.27 -10.10 11.69
CA LEU A 5 -14.39 -9.19 12.82
C LEU A 5 -14.16 -9.95 14.15
N ARG A 6 -14.74 -11.14 14.30
CA ARG A 6 -14.49 -12.02 15.46
C ARG A 6 -13.02 -12.42 15.62
N ALA A 7 -12.29 -12.60 14.52
CA ALA A 7 -10.87 -12.91 14.55
C ALA A 7 -10.02 -11.72 15.03
N PHE A 8 -10.48 -10.47 14.89
CA PHE A 8 -9.82 -9.32 15.50
C PHE A 8 -10.13 -9.22 16.99
N ASP A 9 -11.40 -9.37 17.37
CA ASP A 9 -11.84 -9.18 18.76
C ASP A 9 -11.37 -10.31 19.70
N ASN A 10 -11.20 -11.54 19.18
CA ASN A 10 -10.75 -12.70 19.94
C ASN A 10 -9.93 -13.65 19.07
N ALA A 11 -8.77 -13.17 18.62
CA ALA A 11 -7.86 -13.90 17.74
C ALA A 11 -7.47 -15.28 18.28
N ALA A 12 -7.22 -15.39 19.60
CA ALA A 12 -6.87 -16.66 20.24
C ALA A 12 -7.96 -17.73 20.07
N HIS A 13 -9.24 -17.37 20.27
CA HIS A 13 -10.33 -18.31 20.02
C HIS A 13 -10.58 -18.56 18.53
N ALA A 14 -10.36 -17.57 17.67
CA ALA A 14 -10.55 -17.75 16.23
C ALA A 14 -9.55 -18.76 15.64
N LEU A 15 -8.32 -18.79 16.15
CA LEU A 15 -7.26 -19.74 15.75
C LEU A 15 -7.57 -21.20 16.13
N ILE A 16 -8.61 -21.46 16.95
CA ILE A 16 -9.07 -22.84 17.21
C ILE A 16 -9.61 -23.49 15.92
N GLY A 17 -10.16 -22.68 15.00
CA GLY A 17 -10.81 -23.15 13.77
C GLY A 17 -10.08 -22.83 12.47
N ILE A 18 -8.89 -22.21 12.51
CA ILE A 18 -8.10 -21.85 11.33
C ILE A 18 -6.61 -22.13 11.59
N ASP A 19 -5.90 -22.61 10.57
CA ASP A 19 -4.48 -22.98 10.72
C ASP A 19 -3.53 -21.77 10.77
N LEU A 20 -3.91 -20.66 10.12
CA LEU A 20 -3.06 -19.47 9.98
C LEU A 20 -3.90 -18.20 9.80
N LEU A 21 -3.43 -17.10 10.40
CA LEU A 21 -3.94 -15.76 10.18
C LEU A 21 -2.79 -14.85 9.68
N VAL A 22 -2.98 -14.24 8.50
CA VAL A 22 -2.03 -13.27 7.93
C VAL A 22 -2.62 -11.87 8.01
N LEU A 23 -1.97 -10.99 8.75
CA LEU A 23 -2.38 -9.61 8.98
C LEU A 23 -1.15 -8.68 9.04
N PRO A 24 -1.31 -7.39 8.75
CA PRO A 24 -0.33 -6.38 9.15
C PRO A 24 -0.17 -6.38 10.68
N HIS A 25 1.02 -6.02 11.17
CA HIS A 25 1.23 -5.82 12.60
C HIS A 25 0.28 -4.75 13.16
N ALA A 26 0.09 -4.80 14.49
CA ALA A 26 -0.75 -3.90 15.28
C ALA A 26 -2.28 -4.09 15.19
N PHE A 27 -2.76 -5.15 14.52
CA PHE A 27 -4.17 -5.55 14.57
C PHE A 27 -4.50 -6.56 15.67
N VAL A 28 -3.53 -7.35 16.10
CA VAL A 28 -3.63 -8.33 17.19
C VAL A 28 -2.30 -8.31 17.96
N ASP A 29 -2.35 -8.43 19.28
CA ASP A 29 -1.19 -8.49 20.16
C ASP A 29 -1.16 -9.79 21.00
N GLY A 30 -0.06 -10.03 21.71
CA GLY A 30 0.06 -11.14 22.69
C GLY A 30 0.12 -12.56 22.10
N LEU A 31 0.03 -12.73 20.79
CA LEU A 31 0.14 -14.04 20.11
C LEU A 31 1.52 -14.25 19.46
N PRO A 32 2.00 -15.51 19.39
CA PRO A 32 3.19 -15.84 18.63
C PRO A 32 2.96 -15.53 17.15
N HIS A 33 3.93 -14.87 16.52
CA HIS A 33 3.87 -14.50 15.11
C HIS A 33 5.25 -14.60 14.46
N GLN A 34 5.25 -14.62 13.12
CA GLN A 34 6.45 -14.55 12.31
C GLN A 34 6.31 -13.43 11.28
N ASP A 35 7.31 -12.58 11.20
CA ASP A 35 7.42 -11.55 10.14
C ASP A 35 7.60 -12.25 8.79
N LEU A 36 6.57 -12.22 7.94
CA LEU A 36 6.64 -12.77 6.59
C LEU A 36 7.25 -11.78 5.58
N TYR A 37 6.86 -10.51 5.69
CA TYR A 37 7.27 -9.47 4.76
C TYR A 37 7.28 -8.10 5.42
N ARG A 38 8.23 -7.25 5.01
CA ARG A 38 8.26 -5.82 5.34
C ARG A 38 8.01 -5.05 4.05
N ASP A 39 6.94 -4.27 4.02
CA ASP A 39 6.60 -3.46 2.85
C ASP A 39 7.41 -2.17 2.82
N GLU A 40 8.20 -2.00 1.76
CA GLU A 40 8.77 -0.69 1.44
C GLU A 40 7.75 0.14 0.68
N ARG A 41 7.50 1.35 1.19
CA ARG A 41 6.62 2.31 0.54
C ARG A 41 7.41 3.18 -0.42
N VAL A 42 7.07 3.06 -1.69
CA VAL A 42 7.71 3.85 -2.76
C VAL A 42 6.66 4.62 -3.53
N CYS A 43 7.04 5.79 -4.02
CA CYS A 43 6.24 6.51 -4.99
C CYS A 43 6.48 5.91 -6.37
N LEU A 44 5.40 5.57 -7.08
CA LEU A 44 5.45 5.06 -8.45
C LEU A 44 5.03 6.17 -9.39
N VAL A 45 5.91 6.51 -10.33
CA VAL A 45 5.63 7.50 -11.36
C VAL A 45 5.94 6.92 -12.74
N ALA A 46 5.08 7.21 -13.71
CA ALA A 46 5.34 6.87 -15.10
C ALA A 46 6.52 7.71 -15.61
N ALA A 47 7.59 7.07 -16.12
CA ALA A 47 8.71 7.80 -16.70
C ALA A 47 8.29 8.59 -17.96
N ALA A 48 7.41 8.01 -18.77
CA ALA A 48 6.80 8.71 -19.89
C ALA A 48 5.80 9.76 -19.38
N GLY A 49 5.91 10.99 -19.88
CA GLY A 49 5.02 12.10 -19.52
C GLY A 49 5.43 12.87 -18.26
N ASN A 50 6.52 12.51 -17.58
CA ASN A 50 7.02 13.22 -16.40
C ASN A 50 8.53 13.59 -16.51
N PRO A 51 8.97 14.31 -17.56
CA PRO A 51 10.39 14.61 -17.79
C PRO A 51 11.05 15.47 -16.70
N GLY A 52 10.26 16.19 -15.89
CA GLY A 52 10.75 17.00 -14.77
C GLY A 52 11.08 16.20 -13.50
N ILE A 53 10.83 14.89 -13.49
CA ILE A 53 11.11 14.03 -12.33
C ILE A 53 12.44 13.32 -12.57
N GLY A 54 13.44 13.67 -11.76
CA GLY A 54 14.74 13.02 -11.75
C GLY A 54 14.72 11.66 -11.06
N ALA A 55 15.89 11.17 -10.63
CA ALA A 55 16.00 9.90 -9.91
C ALA A 55 15.33 9.90 -8.53
N ARG A 56 15.01 11.08 -7.98
CA ARG A 56 14.34 11.26 -6.69
C ARG A 56 13.20 12.27 -6.81
N LEU A 57 12.13 12.01 -6.09
CA LEU A 57 11.02 12.95 -5.92
C LEU A 57 11.34 13.98 -4.82
N THR A 58 10.96 15.23 -5.06
CA THR A 58 11.01 16.28 -4.03
C THR A 58 9.66 16.43 -3.34
N VAL A 59 9.65 16.95 -2.11
CA VAL A 59 8.40 17.20 -1.37
C VAL A 59 7.47 18.17 -2.14
N ASP A 60 8.03 19.18 -2.79
CA ASP A 60 7.23 20.12 -3.59
C ASP A 60 6.56 19.44 -4.78
N GLN A 61 7.25 18.49 -5.43
CA GLN A 61 6.65 17.66 -6.47
C GLN A 61 5.51 16.79 -5.92
N LEU A 62 5.69 16.19 -4.74
CA LEU A 62 4.63 15.40 -4.10
C LEU A 62 3.38 16.25 -3.80
N ARG A 63 3.54 17.53 -3.47
CA ARG A 63 2.42 18.45 -3.21
C ARG A 63 1.72 18.92 -4.49
N ALA A 64 2.49 19.19 -5.55
CA ALA A 64 1.97 19.76 -6.78
C ALA A 64 1.38 18.73 -7.75
N MET A 65 1.89 17.49 -7.74
CA MET A 65 1.50 16.47 -8.71
C MET A 65 0.12 15.87 -8.41
N PRO A 66 -0.64 15.47 -9.45
CA PRO A 66 -1.89 14.76 -9.27
C PRO A 66 -1.63 13.32 -8.78
N TRP A 67 -2.36 12.90 -7.75
CA TRP A 67 -2.26 11.56 -7.17
C TRP A 67 -3.42 10.65 -7.56
N VAL A 68 -3.07 9.38 -7.78
CA VAL A 68 -4.03 8.27 -7.79
C VAL A 68 -3.88 7.53 -6.46
N VAL A 69 -4.96 7.43 -5.69
CA VAL A 69 -4.96 6.74 -4.39
C VAL A 69 -6.00 5.63 -4.37
N THR A 70 -5.78 4.61 -3.54
CA THR A 70 -6.73 3.49 -3.39
C THR A 70 -7.93 3.87 -2.51
N TYR A 71 -7.70 4.69 -1.48
CA TYR A 71 -8.75 5.18 -0.60
C TYR A 71 -8.52 6.67 -0.35
N HIS A 72 -9.59 7.45 -0.45
CA HIS A 72 -9.57 8.88 -0.14
C HIS A 72 -10.74 9.22 0.78
N GLY A 73 -10.42 9.52 2.03
CA GLY A 73 -11.41 9.93 3.03
C GLY A 73 -10.77 10.12 4.41
N PRO A 74 -11.44 10.82 5.33
CA PRO A 74 -10.92 11.10 6.67
C PRO A 74 -10.65 9.83 7.48
N THR A 75 -11.47 8.80 7.29
CA THR A 75 -11.37 7.49 7.97
C THR A 75 -10.88 6.36 7.06
N ALA A 76 -10.80 6.60 5.74
CA ALA A 76 -10.37 5.63 4.74
C ALA A 76 -9.14 6.16 4.01
N SER A 77 -7.95 5.82 4.53
CA SER A 77 -6.69 6.18 3.91
C SER A 77 -5.69 5.05 4.00
N THR A 78 -4.86 4.89 2.97
CA THR A 78 -3.69 4.03 3.08
C THR A 78 -2.74 4.60 4.15
N PRO A 79 -1.95 3.76 4.85
CA PRO A 79 -1.08 4.31 5.87
C PRO A 79 0.06 5.17 5.29
N ALA A 80 0.40 5.01 3.99
CA ALA A 80 1.27 5.92 3.25
C ALA A 80 0.67 7.34 3.14
N ALA A 81 -0.60 7.44 2.72
CA ALA A 81 -1.30 8.72 2.61
C ALA A 81 -1.51 9.38 3.98
N ARG A 82 -1.73 8.59 5.04
CA ARG A 82 -1.78 9.11 6.42
C ARG A 82 -0.42 9.66 6.86
N GLN A 83 0.67 8.94 6.59
CA GLN A 83 2.02 9.38 6.93
C GLN A 83 2.40 10.68 6.20
N MET A 84 2.10 10.81 4.91
CA MET A 84 2.31 12.06 4.16
C MET A 84 1.59 13.24 4.82
N ARG A 85 0.31 13.07 5.21
CA ARG A 85 -0.46 14.12 5.92
C ARG A 85 0.15 14.47 7.27
N MET A 86 0.61 13.48 8.03
CA MET A 86 1.34 13.73 9.30
C MET A 86 2.64 14.52 9.09
N LEU A 87 3.25 14.43 7.92
CA LEU A 87 4.42 15.22 7.51
C LEU A 87 4.04 16.57 6.87
N GLY A 88 2.75 16.95 6.88
CA GLY A 88 2.26 18.19 6.26
C GLY A 88 2.30 18.15 4.72
N ILE A 89 2.25 16.96 4.13
CA ILE A 89 2.18 16.76 2.69
C ILE A 89 0.75 16.32 2.36
N GLU A 90 -0.08 17.29 1.97
CA GLU A 90 -1.41 17.03 1.44
C GLU A 90 -1.31 16.70 -0.06
N ALA A 91 -1.70 15.48 -0.42
CA ALA A 91 -1.69 15.03 -1.81
C ALA A 91 -2.89 15.61 -2.56
N HIS A 92 -2.64 16.22 -3.73
CA HIS A 92 -3.71 16.63 -4.64
C HIS A 92 -4.31 15.39 -5.34
N VAL A 93 -5.34 14.80 -4.73
CA VAL A 93 -5.95 13.55 -5.23
C VAL A 93 -6.85 13.83 -6.43
N LEU A 94 -6.48 13.26 -7.58
CA LEU A 94 -7.26 13.37 -8.81
C LEU A 94 -8.20 12.17 -9.00
N VAL A 95 -7.74 10.97 -8.63
CA VAL A 95 -8.51 9.73 -8.79
C VAL A 95 -8.40 8.89 -7.53
N ALA A 96 -9.55 8.48 -6.99
CA ALA A 96 -9.64 7.43 -5.99
C ALA A 96 -10.15 6.15 -6.68
N SER A 97 -9.39 5.06 -6.60
CA SER A 97 -9.76 3.77 -7.18
C SER A 97 -10.09 2.77 -6.10
N ASP A 98 -11.34 2.28 -6.07
CA ASP A 98 -11.69 1.14 -5.22
C ASP A 98 -11.13 -0.14 -5.84
N VAL A 99 -10.07 -0.68 -5.24
CA VAL A 99 -9.53 -2.00 -5.63
C VAL A 99 -10.42 -3.07 -5.01
N ARG A 100 -11.37 -3.55 -5.81
CA ARG A 100 -12.03 -4.82 -5.54
C ARG A 100 -11.03 -5.94 -5.86
N ALA A 101 -10.44 -6.54 -4.84
CA ALA A 101 -9.52 -7.66 -4.99
C ALA A 101 -10.20 -8.83 -5.73
N ARG A 102 -9.99 -8.92 -7.05
CA ARG A 102 -10.17 -10.16 -7.81
C ARG A 102 -8.94 -11.03 -7.53
N PRO A 103 -9.08 -12.35 -7.34
CA PRO A 103 -7.92 -13.22 -7.25
C PRO A 103 -7.06 -13.03 -8.51
N ARG A 104 -5.81 -12.58 -8.33
CA ARG A 104 -4.88 -12.39 -9.45
C ARG A 104 -4.44 -13.78 -9.91
N THR A 105 -4.74 -14.12 -11.16
CA THR A 105 -4.03 -15.20 -11.87
C THR A 105 -2.53 -14.86 -11.84
N PRO A 106 -1.63 -15.84 -11.57
CA PRO A 106 -0.20 -15.59 -11.58
C PRO A 106 0.22 -14.95 -12.91
N LEU A 107 0.92 -13.82 -12.83
CA LEU A 107 1.47 -13.18 -14.03
C LEU A 107 2.56 -14.11 -14.59
N PRO A 108 2.60 -14.39 -15.90
CA PRO A 108 3.71 -15.13 -16.49
C PRO A 108 5.04 -14.41 -16.17
N ALA A 109 6.10 -15.20 -15.98
CA ALA A 109 7.44 -14.69 -15.68
C ALA A 109 7.83 -13.63 -16.72
N ARG A 110 8.26 -12.47 -16.24
CA ARG A 110 8.64 -11.33 -17.08
C ARG A 110 9.91 -11.70 -17.88
N PRO A 111 9.93 -11.51 -19.22
CA PRO A 111 11.12 -11.76 -20.02
C PRO A 111 12.27 -10.80 -19.64
N PRO A 112 13.54 -11.25 -19.79
CA PRO A 112 14.72 -10.56 -19.26
C PRO A 112 15.06 -9.20 -19.90
N ASP A 113 14.38 -8.80 -20.98
CA ASP A 113 14.69 -7.65 -21.83
C ASP A 113 13.67 -6.50 -21.78
N ALA A 114 12.61 -6.60 -20.95
CA ALA A 114 11.64 -5.53 -20.79
C ALA A 114 12.21 -4.37 -19.93
N GLY A 115 12.98 -3.49 -20.56
CA GLY A 115 13.53 -2.24 -20.00
C GLY A 115 12.51 -1.48 -19.14
N ARG A 116 12.84 -1.30 -17.86
CA ARG A 116 12.01 -0.60 -16.88
C ARG A 116 12.15 0.92 -17.05
N GLY A 117 11.19 1.55 -17.72
CA GLY A 117 10.93 2.99 -17.55
C GLY A 117 10.10 3.28 -16.28
N THR A 118 10.43 2.68 -15.14
CA THR A 118 9.75 2.95 -13.86
C THR A 118 10.79 3.43 -12.87
N VAL A 119 10.77 4.73 -12.59
CA VAL A 119 11.60 5.31 -11.53
C VAL A 119 10.91 5.02 -10.21
N ARG A 120 11.59 4.28 -9.33
CA ARG A 120 11.17 4.10 -7.94
C ARG A 120 11.98 5.07 -7.09
N SER A 121 11.29 5.96 -6.40
CA SER A 121 11.92 6.85 -5.43
C SER A 121 11.43 6.51 -4.03
N THR A 122 12.39 6.32 -3.12
CA THR A 122 12.17 6.35 -1.68
C THR A 122 12.16 7.82 -1.25
N VAL A 123 11.13 8.23 -0.51
CA VAL A 123 11.02 9.58 0.08
C VAL A 123 11.32 9.46 1.56
#